data_AF-B6XCF3-F1
#
_entry.id   AF-B6XCF3-F1
#
_cell.length_a   1.000
_cell.length_b   1.000
_cell.length_c   1.000
_cell.angle_alpha   90.00
_cell.angle_beta   90.00
_cell.angle_gamma   90.00
#
_symmetry.space_group_name_H-M   'P 1'
#
loop_
_entity.id
_entity.type
_entity.pdbx_description
1 polymer ?
#
loop_
_entity_poly.entity_id
_entity_poly.type
_entity_poly.pdbx_seq_one_letter_code
_entity_poly.pdbx_strand_id
1 'polypeptide(L)'
;MQKNNNTCKKKLIKIIGAIILLLLLGVIGYISWIKYHADGLWNIISQQCIAIDNAEQRNPSCLKVDLDQRYVLFKDKKGPVHNLVLPTDKISGIESPLLLEDNSPDYFTLAWNERESVSPVGQPAISDDKLALAINSQYGRSQDQLHIHIACLKPQVIELVNQHADAIKSEWHVFPVQLEGHEYWAKKLDKQTSPFKQLNEYVQAHNDSMGNYGLAVTELKDGSMVLLANRMDVWQFNLGSTGELLDYQCSVNQ
;
A
#
# COMPACT_ATOMS: atom_id res chain seq x y z
N MET A 1 -27.14 -7.73 -54.99
CA MET A 1 -25.92 -7.89 -54.16
C MET A 1 -26.03 -7.38 -52.71
N GLN A 2 -27.15 -6.81 -52.27
CA GLN A 2 -27.27 -6.17 -50.93
C GLN A 2 -27.58 -7.14 -49.77
N LYS A 3 -28.11 -8.34 -50.06
CA LYS A 3 -28.55 -9.33 -49.06
C LYS A 3 -27.38 -10.02 -48.33
N ASN A 4 -26.25 -10.27 -49.01
CA ASN A 4 -25.08 -10.95 -48.44
C ASN A 4 -24.30 -10.08 -47.43
N ASN A 5 -24.22 -8.76 -47.66
CA ASN A 5 -23.54 -7.84 -46.73
C ASN A 5 -24.26 -7.73 -45.39
N ASN A 6 -25.60 -7.78 -45.37
CA ASN A 6 -26.38 -7.73 -44.13
C ASN A 6 -26.25 -9.01 -43.30
N THR A 7 -26.13 -10.18 -43.94
CA THR A 7 -25.91 -11.46 -43.25
C THR A 7 -24.51 -11.56 -42.66
N CYS A 8 -23.49 -11.08 -43.39
CA CYS A 8 -22.10 -11.06 -42.92
C CYS A 8 -21.92 -10.09 -41.74
N LYS A 9 -22.49 -8.88 -41.81
CA LYS A 9 -22.51 -7.92 -40.69
C LYS A 9 -23.21 -8.48 -39.44
N LYS A 10 -24.36 -9.16 -39.60
CA LYS A 10 -25.07 -9.79 -38.46
C LYS A 10 -24.27 -10.94 -37.83
N LYS A 11 -23.54 -11.74 -38.62
CA LYS A 11 -22.63 -12.76 -38.08
C LYS A 11 -21.45 -12.14 -37.34
N LEU A 12 -20.84 -11.10 -37.89
CA LEU A 12 -19.72 -10.40 -37.25
C LEU A 12 -20.13 -9.78 -35.92
N ILE A 13 -21.30 -9.13 -35.83
CA ILE A 13 -21.85 -8.57 -34.59
C ILE A 13 -22.05 -9.66 -33.53
N LYS A 14 -22.58 -10.83 -33.91
CA LYS A 14 -22.76 -11.96 -32.98
C LYS A 14 -21.43 -12.52 -32.47
N ILE A 15 -20.42 -12.61 -33.34
CA ILE A 15 -19.08 -13.07 -32.95
C ILE A 15 -18.43 -12.08 -31.98
N ILE A 16 -18.47 -10.78 -32.29
CA ILE A 16 -17.95 -9.73 -31.41
C ILE A 16 -18.68 -9.76 -30.06
N GLY A 17 -20.02 -9.88 -30.08
CA GLY A 17 -20.82 -9.99 -28.84
C GLY A 17 -20.45 -11.22 -28.00
N ALA A 18 -20.20 -12.37 -28.63
CA ALA A 18 -19.76 -13.58 -27.93
C ALA A 18 -18.36 -13.44 -27.34
N ILE A 19 -17.42 -12.79 -28.05
CA ILE A 19 -16.06 -12.52 -27.54
C ILE A 19 -16.13 -11.58 -26.34
N ILE A 20 -16.90 -10.49 -26.43
CA ILE A 20 -17.08 -9.54 -25.31
C ILE A 20 -17.68 -10.26 -24.09
N LEU A 21 -18.68 -11.12 -24.29
CA LEU A 21 -19.28 -11.89 -23.20
C LEU A 21 -18.27 -12.83 -22.54
N LEU A 22 -17.44 -13.54 -23.33
CA LEU A 22 -16.39 -14.41 -22.80
C LEU A 22 -15.34 -13.63 -22.01
N LEU A 23 -14.92 -12.45 -22.50
CA LEU A 23 -14.01 -11.57 -21.77
C LEU A 23 -14.61 -11.10 -20.44
N LEU A 24 -15.89 -10.69 -20.44
CA LEU A 24 -16.60 -10.28 -19.22
C LEU A 24 -16.68 -11.42 -18.20
N LEU A 25 -17.02 -12.64 -18.63
CA LEU A 25 -17.04 -13.82 -17.75
C LEU A 25 -15.65 -14.13 -17.20
N GLY A 26 -14.60 -14.01 -18.01
CA GLY A 26 -13.21 -14.14 -17.56
C GLY A 26 -12.84 -13.12 -16.49
N VAL A 27 -13.20 -11.85 -16.68
CA VAL A 27 -12.96 -10.77 -15.71
C VAL A 27 -13.72 -11.03 -14.41
N ILE A 28 -15.00 -11.43 -14.47
CA ILE A 28 -15.81 -11.75 -13.28
C ILE A 28 -15.20 -12.94 -12.52
N GLY A 29 -14.80 -14.00 -13.23
CA GLY A 29 -14.14 -15.15 -12.64
C GLY A 29 -12.83 -14.76 -11.94
N TYR A 30 -12.03 -13.91 -12.58
CA TYR A 30 -10.78 -13.40 -12.03
C TYR A 30 -10.98 -12.54 -10.77
N ILE A 31 -11.93 -11.59 -10.81
CA ILE A 31 -12.28 -10.75 -9.64
C ILE A 31 -12.76 -11.62 -8.48
N SER A 32 -13.59 -12.63 -8.77
CA SER A 32 -14.10 -13.56 -7.75
C SER A 32 -12.97 -14.38 -7.13
N TRP A 33 -12.01 -14.83 -7.95
CA TRP A 33 -10.83 -15.55 -7.47
C TRP A 33 -9.94 -14.69 -6.58
N ILE A 34 -9.68 -13.43 -6.95
CA ILE A 34 -8.94 -12.49 -6.10
C ILE A 34 -9.63 -12.33 -4.75
N LYS A 35 -10.94 -12.06 -4.74
CA LYS A 35 -11.69 -11.88 -3.50
C LYS A 35 -11.67 -13.12 -2.62
N TYR A 36 -11.74 -14.32 -3.21
CA TYR A 36 -11.66 -15.56 -2.46
C TYR A 36 -10.28 -15.76 -1.77
N HIS A 37 -9.20 -15.25 -2.36
CA HIS A 37 -7.83 -15.39 -1.84
C HIS A 37 -7.32 -14.12 -1.12
N ALA A 38 -8.20 -13.15 -0.85
CA ALA A 38 -7.83 -11.91 -0.20
C ALA A 38 -7.42 -12.11 1.28
N ASP A 39 -7.92 -13.17 1.92
CA ASP A 39 -7.64 -13.49 3.33
C ASP A 39 -6.33 -14.30 3.56
N GLY A 40 -5.52 -14.51 2.52
CA GLY A 40 -4.30 -15.33 2.62
C GLY A 40 -3.34 -14.86 3.73
N LEU A 41 -3.10 -13.55 3.78
CA LEU A 41 -2.25 -12.93 4.79
C LEU A 41 -2.86 -13.04 6.19
N TRP A 42 -4.17 -12.77 6.34
CA TRP A 42 -4.86 -12.94 7.61
C TRP A 42 -4.79 -14.39 8.13
N ASN A 43 -4.94 -15.38 7.26
CA ASN A 43 -4.84 -16.80 7.64
C ASN A 43 -3.44 -17.14 8.18
N ILE A 44 -2.38 -16.59 7.58
CA ILE A 44 -1.01 -16.76 8.08
C ILE A 44 -0.86 -16.08 9.45
N ILE A 45 -1.27 -14.81 9.56
CA ILE A 45 -1.13 -14.05 10.81
C ILE A 45 -1.88 -14.72 11.95
N SER A 46 -3.16 -15.02 11.77
CA SER A 46 -4.00 -15.60 12.82
C SER A 46 -3.56 -17.02 13.21
N GLN A 47 -3.28 -17.90 12.24
CA GLN A 47 -3.07 -19.32 12.52
C GLN A 47 -1.59 -19.69 12.73
N GLN A 48 -0.66 -18.92 12.19
CA GLN A 48 0.76 -19.29 12.16
C GLN A 48 1.66 -18.28 12.87
N CYS A 49 1.21 -17.05 13.12
CA CYS A 49 1.92 -16.10 13.97
C CYS A 49 1.31 -16.07 15.38
N ILE A 50 0.00 -15.78 15.48
CA ILE A 50 -0.68 -15.48 16.75
C ILE A 50 -1.02 -16.75 17.53
N ALA A 51 -1.61 -17.76 16.87
CA ALA A 51 -2.04 -18.99 17.55
C ALA A 51 -0.88 -19.89 18.05
N ILE A 52 0.37 -19.56 17.71
CA ILE A 52 1.56 -20.35 18.05
C ILE A 52 2.40 -19.60 19.10
N ASP A 53 2.31 -20.05 20.34
CA ASP A 53 3.04 -19.47 21.47
C ASP A 53 4.55 -19.78 21.42
N ASN A 54 4.92 -20.99 20.98
CA ASN A 54 6.31 -21.39 20.86
C ASN A 54 6.98 -20.72 19.64
N ALA A 55 7.90 -19.79 19.89
CA ALA A 55 8.62 -19.06 18.85
C ALA A 55 9.38 -19.97 17.86
N GLU A 56 9.89 -21.12 18.28
CA GLU A 56 10.61 -22.05 17.39
C GLU A 56 9.71 -22.76 16.38
N GLN A 57 8.41 -22.88 16.69
CA GLN A 57 7.41 -23.51 15.83
C GLN A 57 6.63 -22.50 14.99
N ARG A 58 6.80 -21.20 15.26
CA ARG A 58 6.14 -20.12 14.55
C ARG A 58 6.66 -20.05 13.12
N ASN A 59 5.80 -19.60 12.19
CA ASN A 59 6.27 -19.31 10.84
C ASN A 59 7.45 -18.32 10.92
N PRO A 60 8.62 -18.63 10.33
CA PRO A 60 9.83 -17.82 10.47
C PRO A 60 9.70 -16.43 9.84
N SER A 61 8.67 -16.21 9.02
CA SER A 61 8.34 -14.89 8.50
C SER A 61 7.73 -13.99 9.58
N CYS A 62 7.14 -14.54 10.65
CA CYS A 62 6.63 -13.76 11.78
C CYS A 62 7.79 -13.35 12.71
N LEU A 63 8.50 -12.29 12.34
CA LEU A 63 9.70 -11.81 13.03
C LEU A 63 9.41 -11.39 14.48
N LYS A 64 8.23 -10.80 14.72
CA LYS A 64 7.77 -10.38 16.05
C LYS A 64 6.26 -10.43 16.13
N VAL A 65 5.73 -10.87 17.26
CA VAL A 65 4.29 -10.81 17.60
C VAL A 65 4.19 -10.08 18.92
N ASP A 66 3.56 -8.90 18.92
CA ASP A 66 3.35 -8.06 20.09
C ASP A 66 1.84 -7.88 20.29
N LEU A 67 1.27 -8.67 21.20
CA LEU A 67 -0.17 -8.66 21.48
C LEU A 67 -0.59 -7.44 22.31
N ASP A 68 0.33 -6.86 23.08
CA ASP A 68 0.06 -5.68 23.91
C ASP A 68 -0.07 -4.43 23.03
N GLN A 69 0.83 -4.28 22.05
CA GLN A 69 0.77 -3.22 21.05
C GLN A 69 -0.09 -3.60 19.82
N ARG A 70 -0.62 -4.82 19.80
CA ARG A 70 -1.55 -5.37 18.79
C ARG A 70 -1.03 -5.36 17.36
N TYR A 71 0.22 -5.77 17.15
CA TYR A 71 0.79 -5.92 15.81
C TYR A 71 1.73 -7.12 15.64
N VAL A 72 1.96 -7.48 14.38
CA VAL A 72 2.94 -8.45 13.94
C VAL A 72 3.90 -7.76 12.98
N LEU A 73 5.21 -7.97 13.20
CA LEU A 73 6.24 -7.69 12.20
C LEU A 73 6.46 -8.95 11.37
N PHE A 74 6.31 -8.83 10.06
CA PHE A 74 6.32 -9.96 9.13
C PHE A 74 7.31 -9.75 7.99
N LYS A 75 8.18 -10.72 7.70
CA LYS A 75 9.09 -10.72 6.56
C LYS A 75 8.35 -11.07 5.27
N ASP A 76 8.28 -10.14 4.32
CA ASP A 76 7.70 -10.44 3.01
C ASP A 76 8.72 -11.21 2.14
N LYS A 77 8.21 -12.02 1.20
CA LYS A 77 9.02 -12.79 0.25
C LYS A 77 9.44 -12.01 -0.99
N LYS A 78 8.88 -10.81 -1.24
CA LYS A 78 9.10 -10.04 -2.48
C LYS A 78 10.52 -9.48 -2.64
N GLY A 79 11.26 -9.29 -1.55
CA GLY A 79 12.65 -8.84 -1.64
C GLY A 79 13.39 -8.92 -0.31
N PRO A 80 14.72 -8.77 -0.31
CA PRO A 80 15.54 -8.85 0.89
C PRO A 80 15.20 -7.75 1.90
N VAL A 81 14.91 -6.53 1.43
CA VAL A 81 14.63 -5.34 2.25
C VAL A 81 13.13 -5.03 2.17
N HIS A 82 12.32 -5.96 2.69
CA HIS A 82 10.87 -5.81 2.70
C HIS A 82 10.25 -6.55 3.88
N ASN A 83 9.77 -5.77 4.85
CA ASN A 83 8.95 -6.24 5.97
C ASN A 83 7.57 -5.59 5.91
N LEU A 84 6.63 -6.16 6.65
CA LEU A 84 5.27 -5.67 6.82
C LEU A 84 4.98 -5.49 8.31
N VAL A 85 4.25 -4.44 8.66
CA VAL A 85 3.54 -4.35 9.95
C VAL A 85 2.06 -4.55 9.70
N LEU A 86 1.47 -5.48 10.46
CA LEU A 86 0.07 -5.86 10.36
C LEU A 86 -0.58 -5.89 11.75
N PRO A 87 -1.88 -5.61 11.86
CA PRO A 87 -2.58 -5.76 13.12
C PRO A 87 -2.71 -7.23 13.51
N THR A 88 -2.80 -7.48 14.81
CA THR A 88 -3.19 -8.80 15.35
C THR A 88 -4.69 -9.06 15.21
N ASP A 89 -5.46 -8.00 14.96
CA ASP A 89 -6.89 -8.03 14.68
C ASP A 89 -7.16 -8.10 13.16
N LYS A 90 -8.34 -8.58 12.76
CA LYS A 90 -8.76 -8.58 11.35
C LYS A 90 -9.23 -7.18 10.94
N ILE A 91 -8.33 -6.39 10.38
CA ILE A 91 -8.59 -5.07 9.81
C ILE A 91 -8.35 -5.17 8.31
N SER A 92 -9.33 -4.83 7.46
CA SER A 92 -9.22 -5.09 6.01
C SER A 92 -8.14 -4.25 5.32
N GLY A 93 -7.99 -2.99 5.72
CA GLY A 93 -7.08 -2.05 5.09
C GLY A 93 -7.35 -0.60 5.48
N ILE A 94 -6.81 0.33 4.70
CA ILE A 94 -6.89 1.78 4.94
C ILE A 94 -8.33 2.33 5.02
N GLU A 95 -9.29 1.68 4.38
CA GLU A 95 -10.71 2.05 4.42
C GLU A 95 -11.42 1.69 5.72
N SER A 96 -10.78 0.91 6.60
CA SER A 96 -11.45 0.39 7.80
C SER A 96 -11.74 1.50 8.81
N PRO A 97 -12.99 1.64 9.28
CA PRO A 97 -13.32 2.63 10.32
C PRO A 97 -12.63 2.33 11.66
N LEU A 98 -12.18 1.09 11.88
CA LEU A 98 -11.44 0.68 13.08
C LEU A 98 -10.14 1.48 13.26
N LEU A 99 -9.55 2.00 12.17
CA LEU A 99 -8.34 2.83 12.22
C LEU A 99 -8.57 4.21 12.84
N LEU A 100 -9.83 4.62 12.97
CA LEU A 100 -10.24 5.94 13.46
C LEU A 100 -10.66 5.92 14.93
N GLU A 101 -10.80 4.73 15.52
CA GLU A 101 -11.14 4.58 16.94
C GLU A 101 -10.04 5.19 17.84
N ASP A 102 -10.45 5.68 19.02
CA ASP A 102 -9.53 6.36 19.95
C ASP A 102 -8.43 5.43 20.48
N ASN A 103 -8.75 4.14 20.64
CA ASN A 103 -7.82 3.13 21.11
C ASN A 103 -7.07 2.40 19.97
N SER A 104 -7.31 2.74 18.70
CA SER A 104 -6.61 2.11 17.57
C SER A 104 -5.11 2.38 17.68
N PRO A 105 -4.24 1.36 17.55
CA PRO A 105 -2.81 1.58 17.48
C PRO A 105 -2.46 2.44 16.27
N ASP A 106 -1.44 3.29 16.41
CA ASP A 106 -0.87 3.98 15.26
C ASP A 106 0.10 3.04 14.54
N TYR A 107 -0.43 2.27 13.58
CA TYR A 107 0.35 1.29 12.84
C TYR A 107 1.50 1.90 12.03
N PHE A 108 1.41 3.17 11.62
CA PHE A 108 2.53 3.84 10.95
C PHE A 108 3.65 4.15 11.92
N THR A 109 3.33 4.63 13.12
CA THR A 109 4.32 4.80 14.19
C THR A 109 4.96 3.46 14.57
N LEU A 110 4.16 2.39 14.72
CA LEU A 110 4.67 1.04 14.98
C LEU A 110 5.61 0.57 13.86
N ALA A 111 5.24 0.79 12.59
CA ALA A 111 6.08 0.43 11.45
C ALA A 111 7.36 1.25 11.38
N TRP A 112 7.33 2.55 11.72
CA TRP A 112 8.53 3.39 11.78
C TRP A 112 9.49 2.93 12.88
N ASN A 113 8.97 2.49 14.02
CA ASN A 113 9.79 1.95 15.12
C ASN A 113 10.51 0.66 14.72
N GLU A 114 9.94 -0.11 13.78
CA GLU A 114 10.53 -1.34 13.25
C GLU A 114 11.40 -1.10 11.99
N ARG A 115 11.64 0.15 11.56
CA ARG A 115 12.31 0.45 10.27
C ARG A 115 13.71 -0.15 10.15
N GLU A 116 14.47 -0.27 11.24
CA GLU A 116 15.80 -0.88 11.21
C GLU A 116 15.74 -2.39 10.91
N SER A 117 14.59 -3.04 11.09
CA SER A 117 14.40 -4.48 10.86
C SER A 117 14.59 -4.92 9.40
N VAL A 118 14.60 -3.98 8.44
CA VAL A 118 14.87 -4.28 7.03
C VAL A 118 16.35 -4.15 6.67
N SER A 119 17.19 -3.66 7.59
CA SER A 119 18.63 -3.56 7.35
C SER A 119 19.28 -4.95 7.30
N PRO A 120 20.16 -5.23 6.32
CA PRO A 120 20.84 -6.52 6.23
C PRO A 120 21.72 -6.79 7.45
N VAL A 121 21.66 -8.03 7.96
CA VAL A 121 22.52 -8.45 9.08
C VAL A 121 23.99 -8.30 8.72
N GLY A 122 24.75 -7.62 9.57
CA GLY A 122 26.20 -7.42 9.38
C GLY A 122 26.57 -6.29 8.42
N GLN A 123 25.60 -5.51 7.93
CA GLN A 123 25.83 -4.29 7.16
C GLN A 123 25.43 -3.06 7.98
N PRO A 124 25.93 -1.85 7.64
CA PRO A 124 25.42 -0.62 8.22
C PRO A 124 23.91 -0.50 8.01
N ALA A 125 23.23 0.10 8.99
CA ALA A 125 21.80 0.38 8.88
C ALA A 125 21.51 1.26 7.65
N ILE A 126 20.40 0.96 6.98
CA ILE A 126 19.92 1.82 5.90
C ILE A 126 19.47 3.14 6.53
N SER A 127 19.95 4.26 5.98
CA SER A 127 19.60 5.61 6.44
C SER A 127 18.10 5.87 6.33
N ASP A 128 17.54 6.59 7.30
CA ASP A 128 16.09 6.84 7.40
C ASP A 128 15.53 7.58 6.18
N ASP A 129 16.30 8.49 5.58
CA ASP A 129 15.98 9.22 4.35
C ASP A 129 15.94 8.36 3.07
N LYS A 130 16.30 7.09 3.19
CA LYS A 130 16.22 6.09 2.12
C LYS A 130 15.07 5.10 2.32
N LEU A 131 14.37 5.16 3.46
CA LEU A 131 13.29 4.25 3.80
C LEU A 131 11.93 4.93 3.60
N ALA A 132 10.92 4.10 3.36
CA ALA A 132 9.54 4.53 3.42
C ALA A 132 8.64 3.44 4.00
N LEU A 133 7.57 3.93 4.61
CA LEU A 133 6.40 3.16 4.96
C LEU A 133 5.35 3.36 3.87
N ALA A 134 4.69 2.32 3.40
CA ALA A 134 3.61 2.47 2.42
C ALA A 134 2.44 1.54 2.71
N ILE A 135 1.23 2.02 2.44
CA ILE A 135 0.01 1.21 2.42
C ILE A 135 -0.81 1.56 1.18
N ASN A 136 -1.16 0.54 0.42
CA ASN A 136 -1.96 0.71 -0.79
C ASN A 136 -3.43 0.96 -0.47
N SER A 137 -4.13 1.60 -1.41
CA SER A 137 -5.58 1.74 -1.37
C SER A 137 -6.30 0.38 -1.36
N GLN A 138 -7.62 0.41 -1.20
CA GLN A 138 -8.47 -0.75 -1.38
C GLN A 138 -8.33 -1.39 -2.77
N TYR A 139 -8.06 -0.60 -3.79
CA TYR A 139 -7.96 -1.03 -5.18
C TYR A 139 -6.53 -1.38 -5.61
N GLY A 140 -5.52 -0.92 -4.85
CA GLY A 140 -4.10 -1.14 -5.12
C GLY A 140 -3.51 -2.37 -4.43
N ARG A 141 -4.33 -3.24 -3.82
CA ARG A 141 -3.87 -4.41 -3.07
C ARG A 141 -4.58 -5.70 -3.47
N SER A 142 -3.97 -6.83 -3.11
CA SER A 142 -4.52 -8.17 -3.34
C SER A 142 -4.90 -8.91 -2.06
N GLN A 143 -4.61 -8.35 -0.89
CA GLN A 143 -4.89 -8.95 0.41
C GLN A 143 -5.76 -7.99 1.23
N ASP A 144 -6.85 -8.52 1.82
CA ASP A 144 -7.78 -7.79 2.68
C ASP A 144 -7.44 -7.98 4.15
N GLN A 145 -6.17 -7.71 4.44
CA GLN A 145 -5.63 -7.55 5.78
C GLN A 145 -4.73 -6.32 5.74
N LEU A 146 -4.88 -5.37 6.64
CA LEU A 146 -4.05 -4.18 6.75
C LEU A 146 -2.57 -4.59 6.83
N HIS A 147 -1.76 -4.05 5.94
CA HIS A 147 -0.31 -4.26 5.94
C HIS A 147 0.41 -2.99 5.49
N ILE A 148 1.29 -2.48 6.34
CA ILE A 148 2.19 -1.37 6.03
C ILE A 148 3.52 -1.96 5.61
N HIS A 149 3.92 -1.68 4.38
CA HIS A 149 5.21 -2.03 3.82
C HIS A 149 6.32 -1.19 4.45
N ILE A 150 7.41 -1.82 4.86
CA ILE A 150 8.67 -1.18 5.23
C ILE A 150 9.70 -1.61 4.19
N ALA A 151 10.24 -0.66 3.43
CA ALA A 151 11.26 -0.92 2.42
C ALA A 151 12.05 0.34 2.07
N CYS A 152 13.07 0.20 1.23
CA CYS A 152 13.74 1.35 0.63
C CYS A 152 12.82 2.07 -0.35
N LEU A 153 13.01 3.38 -0.49
CA LEU A 153 12.49 4.14 -1.62
C LEU A 153 13.31 3.85 -2.87
N LYS A 154 12.65 3.97 -4.03
CA LYS A 154 13.35 4.03 -5.33
C LYS A 154 14.28 5.26 -5.38
N PRO A 155 15.48 5.15 -5.99
CA PRO A 155 16.43 6.26 -6.07
C PRO A 155 15.83 7.56 -6.63
N GLN A 156 15.03 7.46 -7.69
CA GLN A 156 14.38 8.60 -8.32
C GLN A 156 13.34 9.26 -7.40
N VAL A 157 12.61 8.48 -6.60
CA VAL A 157 11.64 9.03 -5.64
C VAL A 157 12.37 9.83 -4.57
N ILE A 158 13.48 9.32 -4.03
CA ILE A 158 14.34 10.04 -3.06
C ILE A 158 14.80 11.38 -3.65
N GLU A 159 15.27 11.40 -4.90
CA GLU A 159 15.71 12.62 -5.56
C GLU A 159 14.56 13.64 -5.66
N LEU A 160 13.41 13.22 -6.18
CA LEU A 160 12.26 14.12 -6.41
C LEU A 160 11.67 14.69 -5.12
N VAL A 161 11.48 13.87 -4.08
CA VAL A 161 10.92 14.35 -2.79
C VAL A 161 11.85 15.36 -2.12
N ASN A 162 13.16 15.18 -2.25
CA ASN A 162 14.14 16.12 -1.70
C ASN A 162 14.29 17.38 -2.56
N GLN A 163 14.26 17.26 -3.89
CA GLN A 163 14.34 18.40 -4.81
C GLN A 163 13.15 19.37 -4.62
N HIS A 164 11.98 18.83 -4.28
CA HIS A 164 10.75 19.61 -4.08
C HIS A 164 10.35 19.75 -2.60
N ALA A 165 11.28 19.57 -1.65
CA ALA A 165 11.02 19.67 -0.22
C ALA A 165 10.33 20.99 0.18
N ASP A 166 10.73 22.11 -0.44
CA ASP A 166 10.15 23.43 -0.18
C ASP A 166 8.67 23.54 -0.54
N ALA A 167 8.16 22.71 -1.46
CA ALA A 167 6.75 22.68 -1.82
C ALA A 167 5.88 21.96 -0.78
N ILE A 168 6.49 21.16 0.11
CA ILE A 168 5.78 20.34 1.09
C ILE A 168 5.45 21.20 2.32
N LYS A 169 4.17 21.54 2.48
CA LYS A 169 3.65 22.38 3.57
C LYS A 169 2.89 21.54 4.60
N SER A 170 2.40 22.16 5.67
CA SER A 170 1.61 21.47 6.70
C SER A 170 0.24 21.00 6.22
N GLU A 171 -0.33 21.67 5.23
CA GLU A 171 -1.60 21.28 4.60
C GLU A 171 -1.35 20.41 3.36
N TRP A 172 -2.34 19.57 3.03
CA TRP A 172 -2.34 18.75 1.82
C TRP A 172 -2.30 19.63 0.56
N HIS A 173 -1.31 19.39 -0.30
CA HIS A 173 -1.21 20.01 -1.62
C HIS A 173 -0.75 18.98 -2.66
N VAL A 174 -1.11 19.22 -3.93
CA VAL A 174 -0.56 18.43 -5.04
C VAL A 174 0.95 18.60 -5.08
N PHE A 175 1.66 17.47 -5.12
CA PHE A 175 3.10 17.43 -5.25
C PHE A 175 3.50 17.93 -6.66
N PRO A 176 4.55 18.76 -6.81
CA PRO A 176 4.78 19.51 -8.06
C PRO A 176 5.07 18.66 -9.30
N VAL A 177 5.46 17.40 -9.09
CA VAL A 177 5.80 16.45 -10.14
C VAL A 177 5.13 15.11 -9.87
N GLN A 178 4.95 14.30 -10.90
CA GLN A 178 4.45 12.95 -10.71
C GLN A 178 5.53 12.07 -10.07
N LEU A 179 5.11 11.17 -9.20
CA LEU A 179 5.95 10.09 -8.67
C LEU A 179 5.48 8.79 -9.33
N GLU A 180 6.40 8.03 -9.93
CA GLU A 180 6.08 6.80 -10.66
C GLU A 180 4.97 6.97 -11.73
N GLY A 181 4.86 8.16 -12.32
CA GLY A 181 3.87 8.48 -13.35
C GLY A 181 2.47 8.84 -12.83
N HIS A 182 2.31 8.99 -11.52
CA HIS A 182 1.03 9.30 -10.89
C HIS A 182 1.07 10.63 -10.12
N GLU A 183 -0.07 11.31 -10.05
CA GLU A 183 -0.22 12.49 -9.18
C GLU A 183 -0.21 12.04 -7.72
N TYR A 184 0.56 12.76 -6.91
CA TYR A 184 0.62 12.58 -5.47
C TYR A 184 0.24 13.87 -4.77
N TRP A 185 -0.38 13.72 -3.60
CA TRP A 185 -0.56 14.80 -2.65
C TRP A 185 0.48 14.65 -1.55
N ALA A 186 1.02 15.77 -1.06
CA ALA A 186 2.05 15.78 -0.05
C ALA A 186 1.71 16.79 1.05
N LYS A 187 2.08 16.43 2.28
CA LYS A 187 2.15 17.35 3.41
C LYS A 187 3.27 16.93 4.37
N LYS A 188 3.68 17.85 5.24
CA LYS A 188 4.49 17.51 6.40
C LYS A 188 3.67 16.61 7.33
N LEU A 189 4.30 15.55 7.82
CA LEU A 189 3.67 14.64 8.76
C LEU A 189 3.50 15.34 10.12
N ASP A 190 2.28 15.48 10.60
CA ASP A 190 2.04 15.72 12.01
C ASP A 190 2.31 14.43 12.80
N LYS A 191 3.30 14.47 13.70
CA LYS A 191 3.72 13.31 14.49
C LYS A 191 2.75 12.97 15.63
N GLN A 192 1.81 13.86 15.95
CA GLN A 192 0.84 13.64 17.04
C GLN A 192 -0.44 12.95 16.57
N THR A 193 -0.68 12.89 15.26
CA THR A 193 -1.91 12.38 14.67
C THR A 193 -1.56 11.28 13.68
N SER A 194 -2.19 10.11 13.79
CA SER A 194 -1.88 9.01 12.86
C SER A 194 -2.15 9.42 11.40
N PRO A 195 -1.35 8.94 10.43
CA PRO A 195 -1.58 9.23 9.01
C PRO A 195 -3.00 8.90 8.53
N PHE A 196 -3.63 7.87 9.10
CA PHE A 196 -5.01 7.49 8.81
C PHE A 196 -6.01 8.58 9.25
N LYS A 197 -5.85 9.14 10.46
CA LYS A 197 -6.71 10.22 10.95
C LYS A 197 -6.50 11.51 10.14
N GLN A 198 -5.25 11.84 9.79
CA GLN A 198 -4.94 12.98 8.92
C GLN A 198 -5.54 12.86 7.51
N LEU A 199 -5.59 11.64 6.94
CA LEU A 199 -6.28 11.39 5.68
C LEU A 199 -7.81 11.47 5.86
N ASN A 200 -8.35 10.92 6.96
CA ASN A 200 -9.78 10.95 7.23
C ASN A 200 -10.32 12.38 7.27
N GLU A 201 -9.64 13.29 7.97
CA GLU A 201 -9.99 14.71 8.01
C GLU A 201 -10.10 15.32 6.61
N TYR A 202 -9.13 15.01 5.74
CA TYR A 202 -9.12 15.48 4.36
C TYR A 202 -10.29 14.91 3.56
N VAL A 203 -10.51 13.60 3.57
CA VAL A 203 -11.56 12.99 2.73
C VAL A 203 -12.97 13.38 3.19
N GLN A 204 -13.19 13.58 4.48
CA GLN A 204 -14.47 14.08 5.00
C GLN A 204 -14.76 15.50 4.49
N ALA A 205 -13.75 16.38 4.50
CA ALA A 205 -13.88 17.75 3.98
C ALA A 205 -14.13 17.81 2.46
N HIS A 206 -13.74 16.77 1.72
CA HIS A 206 -13.82 16.73 0.26
C HIS A 206 -14.86 15.73 -0.28
N ASN A 207 -15.72 15.17 0.58
CA ASN A 207 -16.72 14.16 0.22
C ASN A 207 -16.12 12.98 -0.57
N ASP A 208 -15.01 12.46 -0.06
CA ASP A 208 -14.26 11.34 -0.63
C ASP A 208 -14.18 10.17 0.39
N SER A 209 -13.46 9.10 0.04
CA SER A 209 -13.27 7.94 0.91
C SER A 209 -11.80 7.58 1.09
N MET A 210 -11.41 7.21 2.32
CA MET A 210 -10.06 6.73 2.60
C MET A 210 -9.65 5.54 1.73
N GLY A 211 -10.60 4.65 1.39
CA GLY A 211 -10.32 3.48 0.55
C GLY A 211 -9.82 3.80 -0.85
N ASN A 212 -10.03 5.04 -1.32
CA ASN A 212 -9.53 5.52 -2.60
C ASN A 212 -8.05 5.87 -2.57
N TYR A 213 -7.41 5.95 -1.40
CA TYR A 213 -6.05 6.46 -1.25
C TYR A 213 -5.11 5.37 -0.77
N GLY A 214 -3.91 5.34 -1.33
CA GLY A 214 -2.75 4.79 -0.64
C GLY A 214 -1.99 5.91 0.08
N LEU A 215 -1.29 5.58 1.16
CA LEU A 215 -0.44 6.51 1.90
C LEU A 215 1.02 6.03 1.91
N ALA A 216 1.97 6.95 1.92
CA ALA A 216 3.36 6.66 2.23
C ALA A 216 3.95 7.70 3.19
N VAL A 217 4.82 7.25 4.09
CA VAL A 217 5.58 8.09 5.02
C VAL A 217 7.06 7.91 4.76
N THR A 218 7.80 9.00 4.64
CA THR A 218 9.26 8.98 4.46
C THR A 218 9.92 10.17 5.13
N GLU A 219 11.20 10.04 5.47
CA GLU A 219 12.05 11.12 5.94
C GLU A 219 12.78 11.76 4.76
N LEU A 220 12.88 13.09 4.75
CA LEU A 220 13.74 13.81 3.80
C LEU A 220 15.16 13.92 4.36
N LYS A 221 16.12 14.32 3.52
CA LYS A 221 17.52 14.54 3.92
C LYS A 221 17.71 15.58 5.02
N ASP A 222 16.74 16.49 5.19
CA ASP A 222 16.74 17.49 6.26
C ASP A 222 16.13 16.97 7.58
N GLY A 223 15.73 15.70 7.64
CA GLY A 223 15.11 15.06 8.80
C GLY A 223 13.60 15.33 8.95
N SER A 224 12.99 16.05 8.00
CA SER A 224 11.55 16.27 8.02
C SER A 224 10.78 15.02 7.55
N MET A 225 9.71 14.70 8.27
CA MET A 225 8.83 13.59 7.89
C MET A 225 7.72 14.10 6.96
N VAL A 226 7.49 13.36 5.88
CA VAL A 226 6.50 13.68 4.85
C VAL A 226 5.46 12.59 4.79
N LEU A 227 4.20 13.00 4.64
CA LEU A 227 3.08 12.13 4.31
C LEU A 227 2.67 12.37 2.86
N LEU A 228 2.73 11.32 2.06
CA LEU A 228 2.34 11.26 0.66
C LEU A 228 1.01 10.50 0.54
N ALA A 229 0.11 10.96 -0.32
CA ALA A 229 -1.13 10.29 -0.63
C ALA A 229 -1.30 10.12 -2.15
N ASN A 230 -1.61 8.90 -2.57
CA ASN A 230 -1.92 8.57 -3.96
C ASN A 230 -3.41 8.21 -4.05
N ARG A 231 -4.20 9.08 -4.68
CA ARG A 231 -5.63 8.85 -4.91
C ARG A 231 -5.83 8.02 -6.17
N MET A 232 -6.67 6.99 -6.10
CA MET A 232 -7.09 6.24 -7.27
C MET A 232 -7.71 7.16 -8.33
N ASP A 233 -7.38 6.88 -9.59
CA ASP A 233 -7.98 7.49 -10.78
C ASP A 233 -8.00 6.45 -11.91
N VAL A 234 -9.21 5.98 -12.24
CA VAL A 234 -9.42 4.98 -13.28
C VAL A 234 -9.02 5.47 -14.66
N TRP A 235 -9.10 6.77 -14.94
CA TRP A 235 -8.77 7.33 -16.25
C TRP A 235 -7.26 7.42 -16.47
N GLN A 236 -6.51 7.51 -15.37
CA GLN A 236 -5.04 7.52 -15.36
C GLN A 236 -4.45 6.13 -15.06
N PHE A 237 -5.27 5.08 -15.05
CA PHE A 237 -4.87 3.72 -14.67
C PHE A 237 -4.17 3.65 -13.30
N ASN A 238 -4.56 4.54 -12.39
CA ASN A 238 -3.98 4.67 -11.06
C ASN A 238 -4.88 3.98 -10.04
N LEU A 239 -4.34 2.94 -9.39
CA LEU A 239 -5.05 2.18 -8.37
C LEU A 239 -4.82 2.73 -6.95
N GLY A 240 -4.09 3.83 -6.76
CA GLY A 240 -3.75 4.37 -5.44
C GLY A 240 -2.75 3.47 -4.71
N SER A 241 -1.72 2.96 -5.40
CA SER A 241 -0.76 2.00 -4.85
C SER A 241 0.54 2.68 -4.46
N THR A 242 0.70 3.11 -3.21
CA THR A 242 1.93 3.77 -2.77
C THR A 242 3.13 2.83 -2.61
N GLY A 243 2.90 1.52 -2.57
CA GLY A 243 3.96 0.51 -2.67
C GLY A 243 4.75 0.58 -3.98
N GLU A 244 4.28 1.33 -4.99
CA GLU A 244 5.03 1.60 -6.22
C GLU A 244 6.26 2.48 -6.01
N LEU A 245 6.29 3.28 -4.93
CA LEU A 245 7.45 4.11 -4.58
C LEU A 245 8.63 3.29 -4.03
N LEU A 246 8.37 2.03 -3.66
CA LEU A 246 9.30 1.19 -2.94
C LEU A 246 10.21 0.38 -3.87
N ASP A 247 11.43 0.15 -3.40
CA ASP A 247 12.42 -0.75 -3.97
C ASP A 247 12.80 -1.83 -2.95
N TYR A 248 12.28 -3.03 -3.15
CA TYR A 248 12.51 -4.16 -2.25
C TYR A 248 13.92 -4.77 -2.36
N GLN A 249 14.70 -4.40 -3.40
CA GLN A 249 16.09 -4.79 -3.56
C GLN A 249 17.06 -3.76 -2.95
N CYS A 250 16.55 -2.56 -2.64
CA CYS A 250 17.30 -1.46 -2.08
C CYS A 250 18.56 -1.09 -2.88
N SER A 251 18.40 -0.71 -4.15
CA SER A 251 19.47 -0.23 -5.02
C SER A 251 20.17 1.04 -4.50
N VAL A 252 19.55 1.75 -3.55
CA VAL A 252 20.10 2.95 -2.89
C VAL A 252 21.15 2.63 -1.82
N ASN A 253 21.34 1.35 -1.50
CA ASN A 253 22.30 0.86 -0.50
C ASN A 253 23.38 -0.05 -1.12
N GLN A 254 23.55 0.00 -2.45
CA GLN A 254 24.63 -0.68 -3.19
C GLN A 254 25.85 0.23 -3.38
#